data_AF-A0A961QKV0-F1
#
_entry.id   AF-A0A961QKV0-F1
#
_cell.length_a   1.000
_cell.length_b   1.000
_cell.length_c   1.000
_cell.angle_alpha   90.00
_cell.angle_beta   90.00
_cell.angle_gamma   90.00
#
_symmetry.space_group_name_H-M   'P 1'
#
loop_
_entity.id
_entity.type
_entity.pdbx_description
1 polymer ?
#
loop_
_entity_poly.entity_id
_entity_poly.type
_entity_poly.pdbx_seq_one_letter_code
_entity_poly.pdbx_strand_id
1 'polypeptide(L)'
;FWFDPPFNRGQSALLHKQPDNVWRIDFQIGWDIDRAEELKPENIDKRLKAMLGDVSYELEWSSIYTFQCRRMEKFHEGRVIFAGDAAHQVSPFGARGANSGLQDTDNLAWKLKLILDGTAPETLLDSYDIERIHGAKENILNSTRSTDFITPKSETSRIFRDAVLDLAEKHDFARPFVNSGRLSVPCTYDGSPLNSADALPQGPARSRPGSPCADVPLGDSFLLSRLGGRETPRFTLLAIDTDAPDSLTVSGLDVAVLRLSAQDAPLLADRYLGTAEGAVYLIRPDQHVAARWPAYDETTVTAALARAIGKEQ
;
A
#
# COMPACT_ATOMS: atom_id res chain seq x y z
N PHE A 1 -10.05 22.55 -2.20
CA PHE A 1 -11.01 21.70 -1.48
C PHE A 1 -11.77 22.61 -0.52
N TRP A 2 -13.09 22.50 -0.47
CA TRP A 2 -13.93 23.30 0.43
C TRP A 2 -14.71 22.39 1.37
N PHE A 3 -14.68 22.73 2.65
CA PHE A 3 -15.56 22.17 3.67
C PHE A 3 -16.70 23.18 3.87
N ASP A 4 -17.90 22.88 3.37
CA ASP A 4 -19.08 23.78 3.42
C ASP A 4 -18.95 25.08 2.59
N PRO A 5 -18.78 25.01 1.24
CA PRO A 5 -18.75 26.19 0.41
C PRO A 5 -20.13 26.84 0.27
N PRO A 6 -20.20 28.16 0.02
CA PRO A 6 -21.47 28.88 -0.12
C PRO A 6 -22.35 28.37 -1.28
N PHE A 7 -21.73 27.77 -2.30
CA PHE A 7 -22.40 27.18 -3.47
C PHE A 7 -22.83 25.71 -3.28
N ASN A 8 -22.45 25.06 -2.17
CA ASN A 8 -22.86 23.70 -1.84
C ASN A 8 -22.96 23.52 -0.31
N ARG A 9 -23.88 24.28 0.31
CA ARG A 9 -23.97 24.38 1.78
C ARG A 9 -24.21 23.02 2.46
N GLY A 10 -23.56 22.82 3.60
CA GLY A 10 -23.60 21.60 4.40
C GLY A 10 -22.82 20.42 3.78
N GLN A 11 -22.18 20.63 2.63
CA GLN A 11 -21.53 19.58 1.85
C GLN A 11 -20.12 19.99 1.45
N SER A 12 -19.32 19.02 1.00
CA SER A 12 -17.97 19.30 0.50
C SER A 12 -17.96 19.49 -1.02
N ALA A 13 -16.97 20.23 -1.51
CA ALA A 13 -16.67 20.32 -2.94
C ALA A 13 -15.16 20.31 -3.19
N LEU A 14 -14.74 19.73 -4.32
CA LEU A 14 -13.37 19.71 -4.78
C LEU A 14 -13.30 20.27 -6.20
N LEU A 15 -12.26 21.07 -6.45
CA LEU A 15 -11.81 21.45 -7.79
C LEU A 15 -10.36 21.03 -7.92
N HIS A 16 -10.03 20.37 -9.03
CA HIS A 16 -8.67 20.01 -9.37
C HIS A 16 -8.42 20.31 -10.86
N LYS A 17 -7.41 21.11 -11.14
CA LYS A 17 -6.97 21.37 -12.51
C LYS A 17 -6.11 20.21 -13.01
N GLN A 18 -6.49 19.65 -14.15
CA GLN A 18 -5.79 18.59 -14.86
C GLN A 18 -4.99 19.17 -16.04
N PRO A 19 -4.14 18.37 -16.71
CA PRO A 19 -3.57 18.72 -18.01
C PRO A 19 -4.64 19.10 -19.05
N ASP A 20 -4.21 19.67 -20.16
CA ASP A 20 -5.07 19.93 -21.34
C ASP A 20 -6.26 20.85 -21.06
N ASN A 21 -6.10 21.77 -20.10
CA ASN A 21 -7.12 22.73 -19.70
C ASN A 21 -8.42 22.09 -19.16
N VAL A 22 -8.33 20.88 -18.62
CA VAL A 22 -9.47 20.18 -18.01
C VAL A 22 -9.57 20.48 -16.51
N TRP A 23 -10.79 20.63 -16.00
CA TRP A 23 -11.08 20.69 -14.57
C TRP A 23 -11.90 19.49 -14.14
N ARG A 24 -11.46 18.83 -13.07
CA ARG A 24 -12.30 17.87 -12.33
C ARG A 24 -12.95 18.60 -11.17
N ILE A 25 -14.27 18.54 -11.13
CA ILE A 25 -15.08 19.13 -10.08
C ILE A 25 -15.92 18.02 -9.45
N ASP A 26 -15.73 17.77 -8.15
CA ASP A 26 -16.52 16.79 -7.41
C ASP A 26 -17.42 17.53 -6.42
N PHE A 27 -18.72 17.32 -6.53
CA PHE A 27 -19.70 17.77 -5.53
C PHE A 27 -20.10 16.58 -4.68
N GLN A 28 -20.04 16.72 -3.36
CA GLN A 28 -20.83 15.84 -2.51
C GLN A 28 -22.31 16.13 -2.82
N ILE A 29 -23.09 15.06 -3.05
CA ILE A 29 -24.53 15.10 -3.27
C ILE A 29 -25.17 14.16 -2.25
N GLY A 30 -26.39 14.47 -1.79
CA GLY A 30 -27.04 13.76 -0.68
C GLY A 30 -27.25 12.26 -0.92
N TRP A 31 -27.63 11.50 0.12
CA TRP A 31 -27.81 10.05 0.00
C TRP A 31 -29.06 9.67 -0.80
N ASP A 32 -30.13 10.45 -0.64
CA ASP A 32 -31.46 10.18 -1.20
C ASP A 32 -31.71 10.88 -2.54
N ILE A 33 -30.65 11.11 -3.32
CA ILE A 33 -30.78 11.76 -4.63
C ILE A 33 -31.36 10.82 -5.69
N ASP A 34 -32.11 11.39 -6.63
CA ASP A 34 -32.38 10.72 -7.91
C ASP A 34 -31.17 10.90 -8.83
N ARG A 35 -30.42 9.81 -9.05
CA ARG A 35 -29.21 9.83 -9.88
C ARG A 35 -29.50 10.21 -11.34
N ALA A 36 -30.63 9.76 -11.88
CA ALA A 36 -30.99 10.04 -13.27
C ALA A 36 -31.34 11.52 -13.44
N GLU A 37 -32.03 12.10 -12.45
CA GLU A 37 -32.29 13.53 -12.41
C GLU A 37 -31.00 14.34 -12.26
N GLU A 38 -30.13 13.98 -11.32
CA GLU A 38 -28.90 14.74 -11.04
C GLU A 38 -27.89 14.70 -12.17
N LEU A 39 -27.91 13.67 -13.01
CA LEU A 39 -27.06 13.56 -14.20
C LEU A 39 -27.60 14.31 -15.42
N LYS A 40 -28.78 14.92 -15.34
CA LYS A 40 -29.28 15.76 -16.43
C LYS A 40 -28.37 16.97 -16.64
N PRO A 41 -28.01 17.32 -17.89
CA PRO A 41 -27.10 18.43 -18.18
C PRO A 41 -27.49 19.75 -17.49
N GLU A 42 -28.79 20.04 -17.36
CA GLU A 42 -29.29 21.27 -16.74
C GLU A 42 -28.99 21.33 -15.23
N ASN A 43 -29.07 20.17 -14.55
CA ASN A 43 -28.79 20.06 -13.11
C ASN A 43 -27.27 20.09 -12.81
N ILE A 44 -26.47 19.55 -13.72
CA ILE A 44 -25.01 19.68 -13.70
C ILE A 44 -24.62 21.14 -13.94
N ASP A 45 -25.15 21.77 -14.99
CA ASP A 45 -24.86 23.17 -15.35
C ASP A 45 -25.25 24.14 -14.23
N LYS A 46 -26.40 23.91 -13.59
CA LYS A 46 -26.82 24.70 -12.41
C LYS A 46 -25.78 24.67 -11.29
N ARG A 47 -25.18 23.51 -11.00
CA ARG A 47 -24.14 23.38 -9.95
C ARG A 47 -22.82 24.00 -10.38
N LEU A 48 -22.41 23.77 -11.62
CA LEU A 48 -21.20 24.35 -12.18
C LEU A 48 -21.29 25.88 -12.20
N LYS A 49 -22.40 26.47 -12.65
CA LYS A 49 -22.65 27.92 -12.61
C LYS A 49 -22.63 28.49 -11.20
N ALA A 50 -23.21 27.79 -10.23
CA ALA A 50 -23.18 28.24 -8.83
C ALA A 50 -21.74 28.36 -8.28
N MET A 51 -20.82 27.55 -8.80
CA MET A 51 -19.42 27.53 -8.37
C MET A 51 -18.50 28.41 -9.23
N LEU A 52 -18.68 28.38 -10.55
CA LEU A 52 -17.78 29.01 -11.53
C LEU A 52 -18.27 30.37 -12.01
N GLY A 53 -19.56 30.70 -11.85
CA GLY A 53 -20.17 31.87 -12.46
C GLY A 53 -20.28 31.72 -13.99
N ASP A 54 -20.00 32.80 -14.72
CA ASP A 54 -20.18 32.91 -16.19
C ASP A 54 -19.00 32.36 -17.01
N VAL A 55 -18.27 31.37 -16.49
CA VAL A 55 -17.15 30.76 -17.20
C VAL A 55 -17.66 29.85 -18.33
N SER A 56 -17.08 29.97 -19.52
CA SER A 56 -17.35 29.04 -20.64
C SER A 56 -16.62 27.72 -20.42
N TYR A 57 -17.34 26.60 -20.60
CA TYR A 57 -16.78 25.26 -20.46
C TYR A 57 -17.49 24.26 -21.39
N GLU A 58 -16.85 23.11 -21.62
CA GLU A 58 -17.43 21.95 -22.27
C GLU A 58 -17.46 20.79 -21.28
N LEU A 59 -18.55 20.01 -21.27
CA LEU A 59 -18.68 18.87 -20.37
C LEU A 59 -18.03 17.64 -21.00
N GLU A 60 -16.82 17.31 -20.55
CA GLU A 60 -16.10 16.11 -21.00
C GLU A 60 -16.69 14.80 -20.45
N TRP A 61 -16.96 14.77 -19.14
CA TRP A 61 -17.47 13.57 -18.47
C TRP A 61 -18.21 13.92 -17.18
N SER A 62 -19.28 13.18 -16.91
CA SER A 62 -20.05 13.28 -15.67
C SER A 62 -20.44 11.90 -15.16
N SER A 63 -20.29 11.68 -13.86
CA SER A 63 -20.78 10.46 -13.22
C SER A 63 -21.19 10.73 -11.77
N ILE A 64 -22.00 9.83 -11.23
CA ILE A 64 -22.31 9.76 -9.81
C ILE A 64 -21.76 8.45 -9.29
N TYR A 65 -20.95 8.53 -8.25
CA TYR A 65 -20.41 7.37 -7.55
C TYR A 65 -20.76 7.44 -6.06
N THR A 66 -20.70 6.29 -5.40
CA THR A 66 -20.92 6.18 -3.96
C THR A 66 -19.68 5.62 -3.30
N PHE A 67 -19.20 6.31 -2.27
CA PHE A 67 -18.06 5.83 -1.50
C PHE A 67 -18.47 4.70 -0.57
N GLN A 68 -17.72 3.60 -0.63
CA GLN A 68 -17.84 2.50 0.31
C GLN A 68 -16.47 2.10 0.83
N CYS A 69 -16.44 1.75 2.12
CA CYS A 69 -15.28 1.18 2.79
C CYS A 69 -15.68 -0.22 3.26
N ARG A 70 -15.36 -1.23 2.47
CA ARG A 70 -15.74 -2.63 2.74
C ARG A 70 -14.73 -3.59 2.14
N ARG A 71 -14.71 -4.82 2.64
CA ARG A 71 -13.89 -5.91 2.10
C ARG A 71 -14.62 -7.23 2.24
N MET A 72 -14.24 -8.21 1.44
CA MET A 72 -14.62 -9.59 1.64
C MET A 72 -14.00 -10.15 2.93
N GLU A 73 -14.64 -11.18 3.50
CA GLU A 73 -14.10 -11.89 4.66
C GLU A 73 -12.85 -12.69 4.32
N LYS A 74 -12.84 -13.30 3.12
CA LYS A 74 -11.74 -14.02 2.48
C LYS A 74 -11.48 -13.46 1.08
N PHE A 75 -10.23 -13.45 0.62
CA PHE A 75 -9.87 -13.03 -0.74
C PHE A 75 -9.64 -14.21 -1.69
N HIS A 76 -9.70 -15.45 -1.21
CA HIS A 76 -9.82 -16.63 -2.05
C HIS A 76 -10.76 -17.69 -1.45
N GLU A 77 -11.30 -18.54 -2.32
CA GLU A 77 -12.04 -19.73 -1.95
C GLU A 77 -11.67 -20.83 -2.97
N GLY A 78 -10.83 -21.78 -2.52
CA GLY A 78 -10.22 -22.77 -3.41
C GLY A 78 -9.41 -22.10 -4.53
N ARG A 79 -9.80 -22.35 -5.79
CA ARG A 79 -9.13 -21.80 -6.99
C ARG A 79 -9.73 -20.49 -7.50
N VAL A 80 -10.68 -19.91 -6.78
CA VAL A 80 -11.28 -18.60 -7.11
C VAL A 80 -10.63 -17.55 -6.21
N ILE A 81 -10.05 -16.51 -6.82
CA ILE A 81 -9.28 -15.47 -6.12
C ILE A 81 -9.83 -14.09 -6.50
N PHE A 82 -9.90 -13.20 -5.53
CA PHE A 82 -10.41 -11.83 -5.65
C PHE A 82 -9.29 -10.85 -5.33
N ALA A 83 -9.05 -9.86 -6.20
CA ALA A 83 -8.04 -8.82 -6.01
C ALA A 83 -8.59 -7.43 -6.37
N GLY A 84 -8.03 -6.38 -5.77
CA GLY A 84 -8.46 -5.00 -6.00
C GLY A 84 -9.92 -4.77 -5.60
N ASP A 85 -10.64 -3.96 -6.38
CA ASP A 85 -12.03 -3.57 -6.10
C ASP A 85 -13.01 -4.74 -6.00
N ALA A 86 -12.67 -5.92 -6.55
CA ALA A 86 -13.44 -7.14 -6.37
C ALA A 86 -13.36 -7.69 -4.93
N ALA A 87 -12.25 -7.44 -4.23
CA ALA A 87 -11.99 -7.93 -2.88
C ALA A 87 -12.22 -6.86 -1.79
N HIS A 88 -11.90 -5.61 -2.08
CA HIS A 88 -12.04 -4.50 -1.14
C HIS A 88 -12.26 -3.17 -1.84
N GLN A 89 -13.07 -2.32 -1.22
CA GLN A 89 -13.40 -0.99 -1.68
C GLN A 89 -13.05 0.01 -0.59
N VAL A 90 -12.51 1.14 -1.02
CA VAL A 90 -12.13 2.26 -0.16
C VAL A 90 -12.67 3.55 -0.76
N SER A 91 -12.87 4.55 0.07
CA SER A 91 -13.09 5.92 -0.41
C SER A 91 -11.85 6.42 -1.16
N PRO A 92 -12.01 7.23 -2.23
CA PRO A 92 -10.91 7.65 -3.09
C PRO A 92 -9.93 8.60 -2.40
N PHE A 93 -10.29 9.15 -1.24
CA PHE A 93 -9.42 10.04 -0.49
C PHE A 93 -8.14 9.29 -0.06
N GLY A 94 -6.99 9.81 -0.50
CA GLY A 94 -5.65 9.25 -0.27
C GLY A 94 -5.20 8.16 -1.26
N ALA A 95 -5.90 8.01 -2.39
CA ALA A 95 -5.45 7.22 -3.55
C ALA A 95 -5.10 5.75 -3.21
N ARG A 96 -5.95 5.04 -2.47
CA ARG A 96 -5.64 3.69 -1.97
C ARG A 96 -6.18 2.55 -2.84
N GLY A 97 -7.31 2.72 -3.52
CA GLY A 97 -7.98 1.61 -4.23
C GLY A 97 -7.09 0.95 -5.29
N ALA A 98 -6.78 1.66 -6.36
CA ALA A 98 -5.92 1.15 -7.44
C ALA A 98 -4.53 0.71 -6.96
N ASN A 99 -3.89 1.49 -6.08
CA ASN A 99 -2.58 1.15 -5.52
C ASN A 99 -2.60 -0.17 -4.72
N SER A 100 -3.67 -0.41 -3.96
CA SER A 100 -3.83 -1.65 -3.20
C SER A 100 -4.11 -2.83 -4.11
N GLY A 101 -4.89 -2.64 -5.19
CA GLY A 101 -5.10 -3.68 -6.20
C GLY A 101 -3.79 -4.12 -6.86
N LEU A 102 -2.90 -3.18 -7.19
CA LEU A 102 -1.55 -3.51 -7.70
C LEU A 102 -0.74 -4.32 -6.68
N GLN A 103 -0.76 -3.91 -5.41
CA GLN A 103 -0.08 -4.65 -4.34
C GLN A 103 -0.69 -6.05 -4.11
N ASP A 104 -2.00 -6.22 -4.29
CA ASP A 104 -2.63 -7.54 -4.23
C ASP A 104 -2.06 -8.44 -5.32
N THR A 105 -1.99 -7.93 -6.55
CA THR A 105 -1.46 -8.71 -7.68
C THR A 105 0.01 -9.04 -7.54
N ASP A 106 0.82 -8.11 -7.04
CA ASP A 106 2.25 -8.31 -6.80
C ASP A 106 2.51 -9.39 -5.74
N ASN A 107 1.72 -9.38 -4.65
CA ASN A 107 1.76 -10.40 -3.62
C ASN A 107 1.30 -11.79 -4.11
N LEU A 108 0.31 -11.82 -5.02
CA LEU A 108 -0.32 -13.04 -5.49
C LEU A 108 0.49 -13.75 -6.59
N ALA A 109 1.06 -13.00 -7.54
CA ALA A 109 1.60 -13.54 -8.78
C ALA A 109 2.73 -14.56 -8.56
N TRP A 110 3.67 -14.26 -7.66
CA TRP A 110 4.78 -15.17 -7.38
C TRP A 110 4.32 -16.44 -6.64
N LYS A 111 3.33 -16.33 -5.75
CA LYS A 111 2.75 -17.48 -5.03
C LYS A 111 2.06 -18.43 -6.00
N LEU A 112 1.22 -17.89 -6.89
CA LEU A 112 0.57 -18.66 -7.93
C LEU A 112 1.57 -19.34 -8.86
N LYS A 113 2.64 -18.63 -9.26
CA LYS A 113 3.70 -19.23 -10.06
C LYS A 113 4.31 -20.45 -9.38
N LEU A 114 4.69 -20.34 -8.10
CA LEU A 114 5.28 -21.46 -7.35
C LEU A 114 4.31 -22.65 -7.21
N ILE A 115 3.02 -22.39 -7.04
CA ILE A 115 1.99 -23.44 -6.97
C ILE A 115 1.84 -24.15 -8.31
N LEU A 116 1.74 -23.38 -9.40
CA LEU A 116 1.59 -23.91 -10.76
C LEU A 116 2.81 -24.72 -11.20
N ASP A 117 4.00 -24.30 -10.78
CA ASP A 117 5.26 -25.03 -11.04
C ASP A 117 5.43 -26.28 -10.14
N GLY A 118 4.51 -26.52 -9.18
CA GLY A 118 4.59 -27.62 -8.22
C GLY A 118 5.63 -27.44 -7.11
N THR A 119 6.22 -26.25 -7.02
CA THR A 119 7.28 -25.93 -6.06
C THR A 119 6.75 -25.52 -4.69
N ALA A 120 5.50 -25.05 -4.59
CA ALA A 120 4.83 -24.72 -3.33
C ALA A 120 3.45 -25.40 -3.23
N PRO A 121 2.97 -25.71 -2.01
CA PRO A 121 1.63 -26.26 -1.82
C PRO A 121 0.55 -25.20 -2.06
N GLU A 122 -0.68 -25.64 -2.38
CA GLU A 122 -1.83 -24.73 -2.58
C GLU A 122 -2.15 -23.87 -1.34
N THR A 123 -1.84 -24.37 -0.15
CA THR A 123 -1.98 -23.64 1.13
C THR A 123 -1.11 -22.38 1.21
N LEU A 124 -0.13 -22.20 0.31
CA LEU A 124 0.58 -20.92 0.18
C LEU A 124 -0.40 -19.76 -0.14
N LEU A 125 -1.54 -20.03 -0.80
CA LEU A 125 -2.57 -19.02 -1.04
C LEU A 125 -3.23 -18.51 0.25
N ASP A 126 -3.27 -19.30 1.33
CA ASP A 126 -3.82 -18.84 2.61
C ASP A 126 -3.03 -17.62 3.14
N SER A 127 -1.74 -17.54 2.81
CA SER A 127 -0.92 -16.36 3.13
C SER A 127 -1.33 -15.10 2.34
N TYR A 128 -1.85 -15.24 1.12
CA TYR A 128 -2.37 -14.10 0.34
C TYR A 128 -3.59 -13.50 1.05
N ASP A 129 -4.50 -14.35 1.52
CA ASP A 129 -5.64 -13.94 2.34
C ASP A 129 -5.18 -13.18 3.57
N ILE A 130 -4.30 -13.79 4.39
CA ILE A 130 -3.81 -13.18 5.64
C ILE A 130 -3.16 -11.81 5.38
N GLU A 131 -2.23 -11.75 4.44
CA GLU A 131 -1.42 -10.55 4.17
C GLU A 131 -2.25 -9.42 3.53
N ARG A 132 -3.08 -9.73 2.55
CA ARG A 132 -3.83 -8.71 1.79
C ARG A 132 -5.11 -8.28 2.49
N ILE A 133 -5.72 -9.13 3.32
CA ILE A 133 -6.76 -8.69 4.26
C ILE A 133 -6.18 -7.73 5.30
N HIS A 134 -4.96 -7.98 5.79
CA HIS A 134 -4.28 -7.06 6.72
C HIS A 134 -4.08 -5.68 6.06
N GLY A 135 -3.53 -5.64 4.85
CA GLY A 135 -3.39 -4.39 4.07
C GLY A 135 -4.72 -3.69 3.79
N ALA A 136 -5.76 -4.44 3.41
CA ALA A 136 -7.10 -3.88 3.18
C ALA A 136 -7.71 -3.28 4.46
N LYS A 137 -7.52 -3.92 5.62
CA LYS A 137 -7.96 -3.38 6.92
C LYS A 137 -7.26 -2.06 7.26
N GLU A 138 -5.94 -1.98 7.05
CA GLU A 138 -5.19 -0.72 7.26
C GLU A 138 -5.71 0.39 6.34
N ASN A 139 -5.92 0.08 5.06
CA ASN A 139 -6.41 1.05 4.09
C ASN A 139 -7.84 1.51 4.38
N ILE A 140 -8.74 0.59 4.77
CA ILE A 140 -10.11 0.91 5.17
C ILE A 140 -10.13 1.79 6.42
N LEU A 141 -9.30 1.48 7.43
CA LEU A 141 -9.21 2.30 8.65
C LEU A 141 -8.82 3.75 8.32
N ASN A 142 -7.77 3.93 7.53
CA ASN A 142 -7.28 5.25 7.14
C ASN A 142 -8.26 5.99 6.22
N SER A 143 -8.84 5.30 5.24
CA SER A 143 -9.81 5.86 4.30
C SER A 143 -11.11 6.28 5.00
N THR A 144 -11.56 5.52 6.01
CA THR A 144 -12.72 5.86 6.85
C THR A 144 -12.45 7.13 7.65
N ARG A 145 -11.28 7.26 8.28
CA ARG A 145 -10.89 8.49 9.00
C ARG A 145 -10.87 9.72 8.10
N SER A 146 -10.36 9.61 6.87
CA SER A 146 -10.39 10.69 5.88
C SER A 146 -11.80 11.05 5.46
N THR A 147 -12.63 10.05 5.20
CA THR A 147 -14.02 10.27 4.82
C THR A 147 -14.83 10.93 5.94
N ASP A 148 -14.67 10.48 7.20
CA ASP A 148 -15.39 11.04 8.34
C ASP A 148 -14.96 12.47 8.67
N PHE A 149 -13.69 12.83 8.43
CA PHE A 149 -13.22 14.21 8.56
C PHE A 149 -13.81 15.11 7.46
N ILE A 150 -13.86 14.62 6.22
CA ILE A 150 -14.37 15.40 5.07
C ILE A 150 -15.88 15.57 5.14
N THR A 151 -16.59 14.47 5.37
CA THR A 151 -18.06 14.40 5.45
C THR A 151 -18.48 14.00 6.87
N PRO A 152 -18.49 14.95 7.84
CA PRO A 152 -18.85 14.63 9.22
C PRO A 152 -20.29 14.10 9.31
N LYS A 153 -20.46 12.98 10.01
CA LYS A 153 -21.74 12.26 10.15
C LYS A 153 -22.53 12.64 11.41
N SER A 154 -21.96 13.49 12.26
CA SER A 154 -22.56 13.93 13.52
C SER A 154 -22.14 15.36 13.85
N GLU A 155 -22.90 16.02 14.72
CA GLU A 155 -22.55 17.36 15.23
C GLU A 155 -21.19 17.36 15.94
N THR A 156 -20.88 16.32 16.72
CA THR A 156 -19.57 16.17 17.38
C THR A 156 -18.43 16.07 16.37
N SER A 157 -18.58 15.26 15.31
CA SER A 157 -17.57 15.14 14.26
C SER A 157 -17.36 16.47 13.52
N ARG A 158 -18.44 17.24 13.31
CA ARG A 158 -18.38 18.57 12.71
C ARG A 158 -17.61 19.56 13.59
N ILE A 159 -17.95 19.65 14.88
CA ILE A 159 -17.24 20.51 15.85
C ILE A 159 -15.75 20.15 15.91
N PHE A 160 -15.44 18.86 15.97
CA PHE A 160 -14.05 18.39 15.96
C PHE A 160 -13.31 18.83 14.69
N ARG A 161 -13.89 18.61 13.50
CA ARG A 161 -13.30 19.03 12.22
C ARG A 161 -13.07 20.54 12.19
N ASP A 162 -14.07 21.33 12.56
CA ASP A 162 -14.01 22.79 12.51
C ASP A 162 -12.93 23.32 13.46
N ALA A 163 -12.81 22.75 14.67
CA ALA A 163 -11.73 23.08 15.60
C ALA A 163 -10.34 22.69 15.07
N VAL A 164 -10.21 21.52 14.41
CA VAL A 164 -8.96 21.11 13.77
C VAL A 164 -8.57 22.08 12.65
N LEU A 165 -9.52 22.51 11.82
CA LEU A 165 -9.26 23.46 10.72
C LEU A 165 -8.82 24.82 11.24
N ASP A 166 -9.47 25.35 12.29
CA ASP A 166 -9.10 26.61 12.94
C ASP A 166 -7.70 26.53 13.56
N LEU A 167 -7.40 25.46 14.30
CA LEU A 167 -6.10 25.28 14.93
C LEU A 167 -4.97 25.04 13.91
N ALA A 168 -5.24 24.30 12.82
CA ALA A 168 -4.23 23.94 11.82
C ALA A 168 -3.64 25.14 11.07
N GLU A 169 -4.35 26.26 11.03
CA GLU A 169 -3.85 27.52 10.49
C GLU A 169 -2.60 27.98 11.24
N LYS A 170 -2.60 27.85 12.58
CA LYS A 170 -1.60 28.46 13.47
C LYS A 170 -0.72 27.44 14.19
N HIS A 171 -1.13 26.18 14.27
CA HIS A 171 -0.47 25.17 15.09
C HIS A 171 -0.13 23.90 14.31
N ASP A 172 1.16 23.57 14.27
CA ASP A 172 1.68 22.41 13.53
C ASP A 172 1.09 21.08 14.00
N PHE A 173 0.79 20.93 15.30
CA PHE A 173 0.25 19.70 15.85
C PHE A 173 -1.16 19.36 15.31
N ALA A 174 -1.92 20.36 14.84
CA ALA A 174 -3.28 20.16 14.34
C ALA A 174 -3.30 19.74 12.85
N ARG A 175 -2.26 20.08 12.08
CA ARG A 175 -2.18 19.80 10.64
C ARG A 175 -2.27 18.30 10.28
N PRO A 176 -1.64 17.37 11.03
CA PRO A 176 -1.80 15.93 10.79
C PRO A 176 -3.25 15.43 10.89
N PHE A 177 -4.13 16.13 11.61
CA PHE A 177 -5.54 15.75 11.72
C PHE A 177 -6.37 16.20 10.50
N VAL A 178 -5.96 17.27 9.80
CA VAL A 178 -6.59 17.70 8.53
C VAL A 178 -6.34 16.66 7.45
N ASN A 179 -5.10 16.17 7.39
CA ASN A 179 -4.70 15.09 6.51
C ASN A 179 -4.67 13.77 7.29
N SER A 180 -5.84 13.29 7.70
CA SER A 180 -5.96 11.98 8.37
C SER A 180 -5.57 10.78 7.49
N GLY A 181 -5.13 11.03 6.25
CA GLY A 181 -4.82 10.03 5.25
C GLY A 181 -3.41 10.16 4.68
N ARG A 182 -2.42 9.62 5.40
CA ARG A 182 -1.15 9.12 4.85
C ARG A 182 -1.37 8.56 3.43
N LEU A 183 -0.73 9.11 2.39
CA LEU A 183 -0.81 8.54 1.04
C LEU A 183 -0.61 7.02 1.08
N SER A 184 -1.19 6.28 0.11
CA SER A 184 -1.02 4.82 0.06
C SER A 184 0.45 4.44 0.25
N VAL A 185 0.71 3.63 1.27
CA VAL A 185 2.02 3.09 1.60
C VAL A 185 1.99 1.57 1.46
N PRO A 186 3.13 0.91 1.25
CA PRO A 186 3.20 -0.53 1.36
C PRO A 186 2.92 -0.96 2.81
N CYS A 187 2.18 -2.06 2.95
CA CYS A 187 1.82 -2.61 4.24
C CYS A 187 2.98 -3.43 4.81
N THR A 188 3.15 -3.44 6.12
CA THR A 188 4.05 -4.38 6.79
C THR A 188 3.23 -5.60 7.19
N TYR A 189 3.59 -6.78 6.70
CA TYR A 189 2.87 -8.03 6.99
C TYR A 189 3.26 -8.61 8.36
N ASP A 190 3.00 -7.84 9.41
CA ASP A 190 3.24 -8.26 10.80
C ASP A 190 2.41 -9.52 11.09
N GLY A 191 3.08 -10.57 11.60
CA GLY A 191 2.44 -11.85 11.90
C GLY A 191 2.11 -12.74 10.69
N SER A 192 2.62 -12.43 9.49
CA SER A 192 2.49 -13.34 8.34
C SER A 192 3.11 -14.71 8.66
N PRO A 193 2.45 -15.83 8.29
CA PRO A 193 3.02 -17.17 8.45
C PRO A 193 4.30 -17.39 7.62
N LEU A 194 4.57 -16.53 6.63
CA LEU A 194 5.75 -16.60 5.77
C LEU A 194 6.98 -15.94 6.39
N ASN A 195 6.83 -15.22 7.51
CA ASN A 195 7.94 -14.56 8.18
C ASN A 195 8.61 -15.50 9.17
N SER A 196 9.94 -15.59 9.12
CA SER A 196 10.72 -16.17 10.21
C SER A 196 10.78 -15.21 11.40
N ALA A 197 11.12 -15.75 12.58
CA ALA A 197 11.41 -14.92 13.75
C ALA A 197 12.53 -13.91 13.45
N ASP A 198 12.44 -12.74 14.08
CA ASP A 198 13.47 -11.71 13.94
C ASP A 198 14.74 -12.12 14.69
N ALA A 199 15.77 -12.48 13.94
CA ALA A 199 17.07 -12.89 14.47
C ALA A 199 18.15 -11.80 14.33
N LEU A 200 17.75 -10.55 14.03
CA LEU A 200 18.63 -9.39 14.04
C LEU A 200 18.05 -8.28 14.94
N PRO A 201 18.07 -8.44 16.27
CA PRO A 201 17.43 -7.49 17.20
C PRO A 201 18.06 -6.09 17.19
N GLN A 202 19.33 -5.99 16.77
CA GLN A 202 20.06 -4.72 16.60
C GLN A 202 19.75 -4.03 15.26
N GLY A 203 19.03 -4.73 14.37
CA GLY A 203 18.65 -4.23 13.06
C GLY A 203 17.48 -3.24 13.16
N PRO A 204 17.38 -2.26 12.24
CA PRO A 204 16.33 -1.26 12.26
C PRO A 204 14.93 -1.87 12.17
N ALA A 205 13.96 -1.33 12.92
CA ALA A 205 12.57 -1.81 12.89
C ALA A 205 11.92 -1.71 11.50
N ARG A 206 12.41 -0.81 10.64
CA ARG A 206 11.88 -0.58 9.27
C ARG A 206 12.18 -1.71 8.28
N SER A 207 13.12 -2.60 8.61
CA SER A 207 13.52 -3.75 7.79
C SER A 207 13.35 -5.07 8.56
N ARG A 208 12.48 -5.10 9.57
CA ARG A 208 12.13 -6.35 10.27
C ARG A 208 11.34 -7.30 9.35
N PRO A 209 11.29 -8.62 9.65
CA PRO A 209 10.45 -9.55 8.90
C PRO A 209 9.00 -9.04 8.70
N GLY A 210 8.47 -9.22 7.50
CA GLY A 210 7.19 -8.67 7.05
C GLY A 210 7.27 -7.25 6.48
N SER A 211 8.38 -6.53 6.64
CA SER A 211 8.49 -5.16 6.13
C SER A 211 8.77 -5.12 4.63
N PRO A 212 8.22 -4.13 3.90
CA PRO A 212 8.66 -3.83 2.54
C PRO A 212 10.12 -3.34 2.59
N CYS A 213 10.93 -3.74 1.60
CA CYS A 213 12.30 -3.28 1.50
C CYS A 213 12.37 -1.76 1.33
N ALA A 214 13.28 -1.12 2.08
CA ALA A 214 13.59 0.30 1.90
C ALA A 214 14.63 0.46 0.81
N ASP A 215 14.42 1.40 -0.12
CA ASP A 215 15.36 1.59 -1.22
C ASP A 215 16.73 2.09 -0.75
N VAL A 216 17.77 1.95 -1.55
CA VAL A 216 19.12 2.48 -1.29
C VAL A 216 19.76 2.82 -2.64
N PRO A 217 20.29 4.04 -2.83
CA PRO A 217 21.11 4.34 -4.01
C PRO A 217 22.37 3.46 -4.04
N LEU A 218 22.60 2.78 -5.16
CA LEU A 218 23.74 1.89 -5.42
C LEU A 218 24.45 2.35 -6.70
N GLY A 219 25.23 3.43 -6.59
CA GLY A 219 25.84 4.11 -7.74
C GLY A 219 24.77 4.63 -8.70
N ASP A 220 24.77 4.14 -9.95
CA ASP A 220 23.81 4.50 -11.00
C ASP A 220 22.47 3.74 -10.92
N SER A 221 22.24 3.01 -9.84
CA SER A 221 21.04 2.19 -9.65
C SER A 221 20.47 2.31 -8.24
N PHE A 222 19.41 1.55 -7.97
CA PHE A 222 18.71 1.53 -6.70
C PHE A 222 18.52 0.08 -6.22
N LEU A 223 18.60 -0.18 -4.92
CA LEU A 223 18.44 -1.51 -4.35
C LEU A 223 17.14 -2.18 -4.81
N LEU A 224 16.01 -1.48 -4.77
CA LEU A 224 14.72 -2.08 -5.19
C LEU A 224 14.71 -2.50 -6.66
N SER A 225 15.57 -1.93 -7.52
CA SER A 225 15.70 -2.36 -8.92
C SER A 225 16.44 -3.71 -9.06
N ARG A 226 17.18 -4.12 -8.03
CA ARG A 226 17.99 -5.36 -7.98
C ARG A 226 17.27 -6.51 -7.26
N LEU A 227 16.16 -6.23 -6.57
CA LEU A 227 15.36 -7.19 -5.82
C LEU A 227 14.19 -7.74 -6.65
N GLY A 228 13.67 -8.90 -6.25
CA GLY A 228 12.42 -9.48 -6.75
C GLY A 228 12.52 -10.17 -8.11
N GLY A 229 13.42 -9.74 -8.99
CA GLY A 229 13.61 -10.31 -10.33
C GLY A 229 12.54 -9.86 -11.33
N ARG A 230 12.79 -8.72 -12.00
CA ARG A 230 11.81 -8.04 -12.89
C ARG A 230 11.24 -8.93 -14.00
N GLU A 231 12.05 -9.80 -14.59
CA GLU A 231 11.62 -10.69 -15.68
C GLU A 231 11.23 -12.09 -15.18
N THR A 232 11.84 -12.54 -14.08
CA THR A 232 11.55 -13.83 -13.46
C THR A 232 11.54 -13.65 -11.95
N PRO A 233 10.35 -13.67 -11.33
CA PRO A 233 10.19 -13.51 -9.89
C PRO A 233 11.06 -14.51 -9.13
N ARG A 234 11.91 -14.02 -8.22
CA ARG A 234 12.85 -14.84 -7.45
C ARG A 234 13.12 -14.25 -6.07
N PHE A 235 13.47 -15.13 -5.15
CA PHE A 235 13.97 -14.73 -3.84
C PHE A 235 15.36 -14.11 -3.97
N THR A 236 15.70 -13.21 -3.05
CA THR A 236 17.03 -12.61 -2.95
C THR A 236 17.59 -12.82 -1.56
N LEU A 237 18.83 -13.32 -1.48
CA LEU A 237 19.65 -13.31 -0.29
C LEU A 237 20.54 -12.06 -0.34
N LEU A 238 20.20 -11.03 0.43
CA LEU A 238 20.97 -9.81 0.53
C LEU A 238 21.94 -9.93 1.72
N ALA A 239 23.25 -9.97 1.45
CA ALA A 239 24.31 -9.95 2.45
C ALA A 239 24.94 -8.55 2.48
N ILE A 240 25.02 -7.95 3.67
CA ILE A 240 25.59 -6.62 3.88
C ILE A 240 26.74 -6.76 4.88
N ASP A 241 27.95 -6.38 4.46
CA ASP A 241 29.18 -6.44 5.27
C ASP A 241 29.41 -7.83 5.91
N THR A 242 28.98 -8.89 5.22
CA THR A 242 29.14 -10.28 5.65
C THR A 242 29.20 -11.21 4.44
N ASP A 243 29.73 -12.41 4.65
CA ASP A 243 29.87 -13.42 3.61
C ASP A 243 28.54 -14.09 3.26
N ALA A 244 28.45 -14.56 2.02
CA ALA A 244 27.34 -15.35 1.47
C ALA A 244 27.90 -16.27 0.37
N PRO A 245 27.22 -17.36 -0.03
CA PRO A 245 27.67 -18.22 -1.14
C PRO A 245 27.54 -17.52 -2.50
N ASP A 246 28.30 -17.96 -3.52
CA ASP A 246 28.23 -17.37 -4.88
C ASP A 246 26.92 -17.70 -5.60
N SER A 247 26.37 -18.87 -5.31
CA SER A 247 25.09 -19.34 -5.81
C SER A 247 24.37 -20.10 -4.71
N LEU A 248 23.06 -19.98 -4.67
CA LEU A 248 22.23 -20.67 -3.69
C LEU A 248 21.00 -21.25 -4.39
N THR A 249 20.84 -22.56 -4.30
CA THR A 249 19.63 -23.26 -4.75
C THR A 249 19.06 -24.02 -3.57
N VAL A 250 17.81 -23.74 -3.22
CA VAL A 250 17.15 -24.36 -2.06
C VAL A 250 15.76 -24.81 -2.48
N SER A 251 15.42 -26.07 -2.20
CA SER A 251 14.13 -26.67 -2.61
C SER A 251 13.85 -26.57 -4.12
N GLY A 252 14.89 -26.59 -4.95
CA GLY A 252 14.78 -26.44 -6.41
C GLY A 252 14.55 -24.99 -6.88
N LEU A 253 14.63 -24.01 -5.98
CA LEU A 253 14.55 -22.59 -6.30
C LEU A 253 15.93 -21.96 -6.29
N ASP A 254 16.25 -21.27 -7.38
CA ASP A 254 17.43 -20.41 -7.45
C ASP A 254 17.17 -19.11 -6.68
N VAL A 255 18.02 -18.86 -5.69
CA VAL A 255 18.01 -17.65 -4.87
C VAL A 255 19.11 -16.72 -5.37
N ALA A 256 18.73 -15.51 -5.77
CA ALA A 256 19.72 -14.52 -6.18
C ALA A 256 20.53 -14.04 -4.97
N VAL A 257 21.85 -14.12 -5.02
CA VAL A 257 22.70 -13.58 -3.96
C VAL A 257 23.16 -12.18 -4.34
N LEU A 258 22.94 -11.21 -3.45
CA LEU A 258 23.39 -9.83 -3.59
C LEU A 258 24.26 -9.47 -2.40
N ARG A 259 25.55 -9.23 -2.64
CA ARG A 259 26.50 -8.79 -1.62
C ARG A 259 26.74 -7.29 -1.77
N LEU A 260 26.57 -6.54 -0.69
CA LEU A 260 26.77 -5.09 -0.64
C LEU A 260 27.62 -4.72 0.57
N SER A 261 28.24 -3.54 0.53
CA SER A 261 28.91 -2.97 1.70
C SER A 261 28.29 -1.64 2.08
N ALA A 262 28.09 -1.40 3.38
CA ALA A 262 27.69 -0.09 3.86
C ALA A 262 28.78 0.98 3.66
N GLN A 263 30.02 0.59 3.39
CA GLN A 263 31.08 1.53 3.00
C GLN A 263 30.79 2.16 1.64
N ASP A 264 30.31 1.36 0.67
CA ASP A 264 29.98 1.83 -0.69
C ASP A 264 28.62 2.53 -0.75
N ALA A 265 27.68 2.13 0.10
CA ALA A 265 26.34 2.69 0.19
C ALA A 265 25.94 2.94 1.66
N PRO A 266 26.28 4.12 2.23
CA PRO A 266 26.09 4.41 3.66
C PRO A 266 24.64 4.30 4.16
N LEU A 267 23.65 4.46 3.28
CA LEU A 267 22.24 4.28 3.65
C LEU A 267 21.86 2.82 3.96
N LEU A 268 22.70 1.82 3.62
CA LEU A 268 22.53 0.44 4.09
C LEU A 268 22.66 0.36 5.61
N ALA A 269 23.57 1.13 6.22
CA ALA A 269 23.73 1.14 7.66
C ALA A 269 22.44 1.62 8.37
N ASP A 270 21.88 2.75 7.95
CA ASP A 270 20.64 3.29 8.51
C ASP A 270 19.42 2.38 8.25
N ARG A 271 19.33 1.81 7.04
CA ARG A 271 18.10 1.12 6.60
C ARG A 271 18.06 -0.36 6.94
N TYR A 272 19.22 -1.00 7.06
CA TYR A 272 19.35 -2.44 7.22
C TYR A 272 20.25 -2.85 8.40
N LEU A 273 21.41 -2.25 8.63
CA LEU A 273 22.30 -2.75 9.70
C LEU A 273 21.94 -2.25 11.11
N GLY A 274 21.57 -0.98 11.26
CA GLY A 274 21.44 -0.34 12.57
C GLY A 274 22.79 -0.29 13.26
N THR A 275 22.96 -1.05 14.36
CA THR A 275 24.24 -1.19 15.07
C THR A 275 24.91 -2.55 14.83
N ALA A 276 24.37 -3.41 13.96
CA ALA A 276 24.98 -4.67 13.59
C ALA A 276 26.23 -4.48 12.71
N GLU A 277 27.24 -5.33 12.89
CA GLU A 277 28.47 -5.31 12.09
C GLU A 277 28.26 -5.85 10.65
N GLY A 278 27.26 -6.71 10.48
CA GLY A 278 26.84 -7.28 9.20
C GLY A 278 25.46 -7.91 9.34
N ALA A 279 24.82 -8.20 8.21
CA ALA A 279 23.51 -8.83 8.20
C ALA A 279 23.23 -9.58 6.90
N VAL A 280 22.40 -10.61 7.00
CA VAL A 280 21.82 -11.36 5.88
C VAL A 280 20.31 -11.23 5.92
N TYR A 281 19.70 -10.96 4.77
CA TYR A 281 18.26 -10.83 4.58
C TYR A 281 17.77 -11.81 3.52
N LEU A 282 16.72 -12.57 3.83
CA LEU A 282 15.94 -13.28 2.82
C LEU A 282 14.76 -12.39 2.38
N ILE A 283 14.74 -12.03 1.11
CA ILE A 283 13.76 -11.12 0.51
C ILE A 283 12.92 -11.89 -0.50
N ARG A 284 11.60 -11.72 -0.41
CA ARG A 284 10.60 -12.32 -1.29
C ARG A 284 10.59 -11.68 -2.69
N PRO A 285 9.98 -12.35 -3.68
CA PRO A 285 9.79 -11.77 -5.00
C PRO A 285 9.01 -10.43 -5.01
N ASP A 286 8.06 -10.25 -4.08
CA ASP A 286 7.29 -9.01 -3.87
C ASP A 286 8.00 -7.99 -2.96
N GLN A 287 9.32 -8.12 -2.81
CA GLN A 287 10.20 -7.17 -2.10
C GLN A 287 9.87 -6.98 -0.61
N HIS A 288 9.31 -8.01 0.03
CA HIS A 288 9.14 -8.04 1.48
C HIS A 288 10.24 -8.89 2.14
N VAL A 289 10.71 -8.47 3.30
CA VAL A 289 11.68 -9.21 4.11
C VAL A 289 10.98 -10.43 4.72
N ALA A 290 11.39 -11.64 4.35
CA ALA A 290 10.90 -12.87 4.98
C ALA A 290 11.67 -13.22 6.25
N ALA A 291 12.99 -12.96 6.27
CA ALA A 291 13.86 -13.28 7.40
C ALA A 291 15.12 -12.41 7.40
N ARG A 292 15.77 -12.29 8.57
CA ARG A 292 17.05 -11.61 8.72
C ARG A 292 17.90 -12.18 9.86
N TRP A 293 19.22 -12.16 9.71
CA TRP A 293 20.22 -12.69 10.65
C TRP A 293 21.51 -11.86 10.62
N PRO A 294 22.43 -11.99 11.60
CA PRO A 294 23.72 -11.28 11.57
C PRO A 294 24.71 -11.85 10.55
N ALA A 295 24.62 -13.12 10.19
CA ALA A 295 25.55 -13.79 9.27
C ALA A 295 24.86 -14.91 8.50
N TYR A 296 25.47 -15.35 7.40
CA TYR A 296 24.96 -16.46 6.60
C TYR A 296 25.12 -17.78 7.36
N ASP A 297 24.03 -18.54 7.41
CA ASP A 297 24.03 -19.96 7.78
C ASP A 297 23.05 -20.69 6.86
N GLU A 298 23.55 -21.72 6.17
CA GLU A 298 22.78 -22.43 5.14
C GLU A 298 21.53 -23.11 5.70
N THR A 299 21.61 -23.61 6.95
CA THR A 299 20.50 -24.30 7.61
C THR A 299 19.35 -23.35 7.89
N THR A 300 19.65 -22.19 8.47
CA THR A 300 18.65 -21.15 8.78
C THR A 300 18.05 -20.53 7.53
N VAL A 301 18.84 -20.27 6.50
CA VAL A 301 18.35 -19.77 5.21
C VAL A 301 17.44 -20.81 4.55
N THR A 302 17.82 -22.09 4.58
CA THR A 302 17.01 -23.19 4.03
C THR A 302 15.66 -23.29 4.74
N ALA A 303 15.65 -23.26 6.08
CA ALA A 303 14.42 -23.29 6.86
C ALA A 303 13.53 -22.07 6.57
N ALA A 304 14.11 -20.87 6.52
CA ALA A 304 13.36 -19.65 6.22
C ALA A 304 12.78 -19.63 4.81
N LEU A 305 13.49 -20.16 3.81
CA LEU A 305 12.93 -20.28 2.47
C LEU A 305 11.78 -21.29 2.45
N ALA A 306 11.93 -22.44 3.10
CA ALA A 306 10.86 -23.44 3.22
C ALA A 306 9.59 -22.83 3.87
N ARG A 307 9.76 -22.04 4.94
CA ARG A 307 8.67 -21.25 5.54
C ARG A 307 8.05 -20.27 4.55
N ALA A 308 8.89 -19.47 3.87
CA ALA A 308 8.44 -18.42 2.97
C ALA A 308 7.68 -18.94 1.74
N ILE A 309 7.83 -20.23 1.39
CA ILE A 309 7.07 -20.90 0.34
C ILE A 309 5.96 -21.82 0.88
N GLY A 310 5.65 -21.75 2.18
CA GLY A 310 4.54 -22.48 2.80
C GLY A 310 4.78 -23.98 2.99
N LYS A 311 6.04 -24.44 3.02
CA LYS A 311 6.41 -25.86 3.17
C LYS A 311 6.70 -26.32 4.60
N GLU A 312 6.80 -25.41 5.56
CA GLU A 312 6.85 -25.80 6.97
C GLU A 312 5.45 -26.13 7.49
N GLN A 313 5.33 -27.28 8.18
CA GLN A 313 4.18 -27.65 9.00
C GLN A 313 4.48 -27.34 10.47
#